data_AF-A0A542MAW2-F1
#
_entry.id   AF-A0A542MAW2-F1
#
_cell.length_a   1.000
_cell.length_b   1.000
_cell.length_c   1.000
_cell.angle_alpha   90.00
_cell.angle_beta   90.00
_cell.angle_gamma   90.00
#
_symmetry.space_group_name_H-M   'P 1'
#
loop_
_entity.id
_entity.type
_entity.pdbx_description
1 polymer ?
#
loop_
_entity_poly.entity_id
_entity_poly.type
_entity_poly.pdbx_seq_one_letter_code
_entity_poly.pdbx_strand_id
1 'polypeptide(L)'
;MSDVEGKILKIYDKSKPETQDLFDSSNWNHFAWCLALAFAALAFWLGIALVNAENQRNALMTNQCPDPVFKGSIDQQCLRTVRSRDHWWEHLWYGVTHVKPEPPPKPGR
;
A
#
# COMPACT_ATOMS: atom_id res chain seq x y z
N MET A 1 51.38 -14.10 -38.55
CA MET A 1 50.00 -13.60 -38.49
C MET A 1 49.95 -12.34 -39.32
N SER A 2 49.10 -12.28 -40.33
CA SER A 2 49.04 -11.11 -41.22
C SER A 2 48.31 -9.94 -40.54
N ASP A 3 48.67 -8.69 -40.88
CA ASP A 3 48.02 -7.50 -40.32
C ASP A 3 46.50 -7.48 -40.56
N VAL A 4 46.06 -8.11 -41.65
CA VAL A 4 44.64 -8.24 -42.01
C VAL A 4 43.92 -9.16 -41.02
N GLU A 5 44.49 -10.31 -40.68
CA GLU A 5 43.92 -11.23 -39.69
C GLU A 5 43.84 -10.57 -38.30
N GLY A 6 44.88 -9.81 -37.91
CA GLY A 6 44.89 -9.07 -36.65
C GLY A 6 43.81 -8.00 -36.57
N LYS A 7 43.54 -7.29 -37.68
CA LYS A 7 42.48 -6.30 -37.77
C LYS A 7 41.09 -6.93 -37.69
N ILE A 8 40.89 -8.07 -38.34
CA ILE A 8 39.63 -8.84 -38.29
C ILE A 8 39.37 -9.33 -36.86
N LEU A 9 40.38 -9.92 -36.21
CA LEU A 9 40.27 -10.40 -34.83
C LEU A 9 39.90 -9.28 -33.84
N LYS A 10 40.47 -8.08 -33.98
CA LYS A 10 40.10 -6.93 -33.14
C LYS A 10 38.65 -6.51 -33.29
N ILE A 11 38.09 -6.59 -34.50
CA ILE A 11 36.68 -6.28 -34.77
C ILE A 11 35.78 -7.34 -34.10
N TYR A 12 36.15 -8.62 -34.20
CA TYR A 12 35.43 -9.71 -33.54
C TYR A 12 35.50 -9.63 -32.01
N ASP A 13 36.63 -9.26 -31.44
CA ASP A 13 36.79 -9.18 -29.99
C ASP A 13 35.97 -8.02 -29.38
N LYS A 14 35.87 -6.89 -30.10
CA LYS A 14 34.97 -5.79 -29.76
C LYS A 14 33.48 -6.10 -29.93
N SER A 15 33.13 -7.13 -30.71
CA SER A 15 31.75 -7.55 -30.95
C SER A 15 31.23 -8.53 -29.90
N LYS A 16 32.11 -9.06 -29.04
CA LYS A 16 31.67 -9.91 -27.94
C LYS A 16 30.85 -9.07 -26.97
N PRO A 17 29.65 -9.55 -26.58
CA PRO A 17 28.88 -8.88 -25.54
C PRO A 17 29.74 -8.81 -24.28
N GLU A 18 29.84 -7.62 -23.69
CA GLU A 18 30.64 -7.34 -22.50
C GLU A 18 29.94 -7.93 -21.27
N THR A 19 29.97 -9.26 -21.13
CA THR A 19 29.17 -10.00 -20.14
C THR A 19 29.59 -9.77 -18.69
N GLN A 20 30.72 -9.11 -18.43
CA GLN A 20 31.27 -8.94 -17.08
C GLN A 20 30.47 -7.93 -16.25
N ASP A 21 30.04 -6.81 -16.86
CA ASP A 21 29.30 -5.74 -16.14
C ASP A 21 27.77 -5.89 -16.23
N LEU A 22 27.26 -6.75 -17.11
CA LEU A 22 25.82 -6.98 -17.27
C LEU A 22 25.17 -7.52 -15.99
N PHE A 23 25.88 -8.32 -15.20
CA PHE A 23 25.33 -8.98 -14.00
C PHE A 23 25.45 -8.15 -12.73
N ASP A 24 26.41 -7.22 -12.64
CA ASP A 24 26.59 -6.36 -11.46
C ASP A 24 25.47 -5.31 -11.33
N SER A 25 24.96 -4.79 -12.45
CA SER A 25 23.78 -3.89 -12.43
C SER A 25 22.47 -4.61 -12.09
N SER A 26 22.39 -5.91 -12.37
CA SER A 26 21.17 -6.71 -12.24
C SER A 26 20.76 -6.92 -10.77
N ASN A 27 21.73 -7.18 -9.88
CA ASN A 27 21.45 -7.42 -8.46
C ASN A 27 20.83 -6.18 -7.78
N TRP A 28 21.34 -4.98 -8.10
CA TRP A 28 20.79 -3.72 -7.61
C TRP A 28 19.36 -3.47 -8.11
N ASN A 29 19.10 -3.79 -9.38
CA ASN A 29 17.77 -3.68 -9.95
C ASN A 29 16.79 -4.64 -9.27
N HIS A 30 17.18 -5.91 -9.04
CA HIS A 30 16.34 -6.87 -8.33
C HIS A 30 16.02 -6.42 -6.90
N PHE A 31 17.01 -5.91 -6.16
CA PHE A 31 16.79 -5.41 -4.81
C PHE A 31 15.82 -4.22 -4.80
N ALA A 32 15.98 -3.27 -5.72
CA ALA A 32 15.09 -2.12 -5.86
C ALA A 32 13.64 -2.55 -6.14
N TRP A 33 13.44 -3.50 -7.06
CA TRP A 33 12.10 -4.03 -7.36
C TRP A 33 11.50 -4.82 -6.21
N CYS A 34 12.29 -5.64 -5.51
CA CYS A 34 11.83 -6.35 -4.31
C CYS A 34 11.37 -5.37 -3.22
N LEU A 35 12.15 -4.31 -2.98
CA LEU A 35 11.81 -3.27 -2.01
C LEU A 35 10.54 -2.51 -2.42
N ALA A 36 10.42 -2.16 -3.71
CA ALA A 36 9.23 -1.51 -4.24
C ALA A 36 7.97 -2.37 -4.06
N LEU A 37 8.05 -3.67 -4.36
CA LEU A 37 6.94 -4.61 -4.15
C LEU A 37 6.60 -4.76 -2.66
N ALA A 38 7.61 -4.83 -1.79
CA ALA A 38 7.40 -4.91 -0.35
C ALA A 38 6.67 -3.68 0.19
N PHE A 39 7.09 -2.47 -0.21
CA PHE A 39 6.40 -1.25 0.20
C PHE A 39 5.01 -1.11 -0.40
N ALA A 40 4.80 -1.51 -1.66
CA ALA A 40 3.48 -1.51 -2.27
C ALA A 40 2.53 -2.47 -1.54
N ALA A 41 2.98 -3.67 -1.19
CA ALA A 41 2.21 -4.64 -0.41
C ALA A 41 1.88 -4.10 0.98
N LEU A 42 2.85 -3.46 1.66
CA LEU A 42 2.63 -2.85 2.96
C LEU A 42 1.63 -1.69 2.89
N ALA A 43 1.76 -0.80 1.90
CA ALA A 43 0.83 0.31 1.70
C ALA A 43 -0.59 -0.19 1.41
N PHE A 44 -0.73 -1.24 0.59
CA PHE A 44 -2.01 -1.89 0.32
C PHE A 44 -2.62 -2.50 1.59
N TRP A 45 -1.82 -3.23 2.36
CA TRP A 45 -2.25 -3.81 3.64
C TRP A 45 -2.72 -2.74 4.63
N LEU A 46 -1.94 -1.66 4.79
CA LEU A 46 -2.31 -0.52 5.64
C LEU A 46 -3.58 0.18 5.14
N GLY A 47 -3.76 0.31 3.83
CA GLY A 47 -4.98 0.85 3.23
C GLY A 47 -6.22 0.03 3.60
N ILE A 48 -6.15 -1.30 3.52
CA ILE A 48 -7.25 -2.19 3.93
C ILE A 48 -7.51 -2.05 5.44
N ALA A 49 -6.47 -2.06 6.26
CA ALA A 49 -6.60 -1.90 7.71
C ALA A 49 -7.27 -0.56 8.08
N LEU A 50 -6.88 0.52 7.42
CA LEU A 50 -7.46 1.86 7.61
C LEU A 50 -8.94 1.90 7.22
N VAL A 51 -9.32 1.31 6.09
CA VAL A 51 -10.72 1.22 5.66
C VAL A 51 -11.57 0.46 6.68
N ASN A 52 -11.07 -0.66 7.20
CA ASN A 52 -11.81 -1.44 8.20
C ASN A 52 -11.99 -0.67 9.52
N ALA A 53 -10.93 0.00 9.99
CA ALA A 53 -10.98 0.81 11.20
C ALA A 53 -11.93 2.01 11.05
N GLU A 54 -11.88 2.71 9.92
CA GLU A 54 -12.75 3.86 9.66
C GLU A 54 -14.21 3.44 9.47
N ASN A 55 -14.46 2.28 8.88
CA ASN A 55 -15.80 1.72 8.80
C ASN A 55 -16.39 1.42 10.19
N GLN A 56 -15.60 0.85 11.10
CA GLN A 56 -16.02 0.63 12.48
C GLN A 56 -16.27 1.96 13.23
N ARG A 57 -15.35 2.93 13.10
CA ARG A 57 -15.52 4.26 13.68
C ARG A 57 -16.82 4.92 13.21
N ASN A 58 -17.05 4.93 11.90
CA ASN A 58 -18.24 5.56 11.32
C ASN A 58 -19.53 4.83 11.74
N ALA A 59 -19.52 3.50 11.84
CA ALA A 59 -20.64 2.72 12.38
C ALA A 59 -20.96 3.07 13.84
N LEU A 60 -19.93 3.32 14.67
CA LEU A 60 -20.10 3.79 16.05
C LEU A 60 -20.68 5.21 16.12
N MET A 61 -20.15 6.12 15.32
CA MET A 61 -20.60 7.52 15.26
C MET A 61 -22.06 7.64 14.79
N THR A 62 -22.48 6.77 13.88
CA THR A 62 -23.84 6.76 13.32
C THR A 62 -24.78 5.79 14.04
N ASN A 63 -24.33 5.15 15.12
CA ASN A 63 -25.09 4.21 15.95
C ASN A 63 -25.76 3.08 15.14
N GLN A 64 -25.02 2.48 14.20
CA GLN A 64 -25.54 1.45 13.30
C GLN A 64 -25.59 0.03 13.90
N CYS A 65 -24.86 -0.21 15.00
CA CYS A 65 -24.79 -1.52 15.66
C CYS A 65 -25.28 -1.48 17.13
N PRO A 66 -26.56 -1.11 17.38
CA PRO A 66 -27.12 -1.17 18.72
C PRO A 66 -27.33 -2.63 19.15
N ASP A 67 -26.96 -2.96 20.39
CA ASP A 67 -27.19 -4.29 20.96
C ASP A 67 -28.70 -4.51 21.21
N PRO A 68 -29.32 -5.59 20.68
CA PRO A 68 -30.74 -5.86 20.83
C PRO A 68 -31.12 -6.31 22.25
N VAL A 69 -30.18 -6.85 23.02
CA VAL A 69 -30.41 -7.40 24.37
C VAL A 69 -30.14 -6.36 25.44
N PHE A 70 -29.05 -5.61 25.29
CA PHE A 70 -28.59 -4.67 26.29
C PHE A 70 -28.70 -3.23 25.78
N LYS A 71 -29.64 -2.46 26.35
CA LYS A 71 -29.83 -1.06 25.96
C LYS A 71 -28.59 -0.23 26.32
N GLY A 72 -27.91 0.27 25.29
CA GLY A 72 -26.74 1.15 25.42
C GLY A 72 -25.39 0.46 25.24
N SER A 73 -25.34 -0.86 25.03
CA SER A 73 -24.13 -1.54 24.57
C SER A 73 -24.10 -1.64 23.04
N ILE A 74 -22.93 -2.01 22.53
CA ILE A 74 -22.64 -2.12 21.11
C ILE A 74 -22.48 -3.59 20.76
N ASP A 75 -23.18 -4.04 19.72
CA ASP A 75 -23.00 -5.39 19.19
C ASP A 75 -21.65 -5.52 18.45
N GLN A 76 -20.73 -6.25 19.07
CA GLN A 76 -19.40 -6.52 18.52
C GLN A 76 -19.43 -7.42 17.28
N GLN A 77 -20.45 -8.28 17.13
CA GLN A 77 -20.58 -9.10 15.93
C GLN A 77 -21.02 -8.25 14.75
N CYS A 78 -21.99 -7.34 14.95
CA CYS A 78 -22.36 -6.35 13.95
C CYS A 78 -21.16 -5.48 13.54
N LEU A 79 -20.36 -4.97 14.48
CA LEU A 79 -19.19 -4.13 14.16
C LEU A 79 -18.16 -4.78 13.24
N ARG A 80 -18.07 -6.12 13.22
CA ARG A 80 -17.12 -6.84 12.35
C ARG A 80 -17.60 -6.95 10.90
N THR A 81 -18.90 -6.82 10.66
CA THR A 81 -19.53 -7.10 9.36
C THR A 81 -20.28 -5.91 8.78
N VAL A 82 -20.55 -4.88 9.59
CA VAL A 82 -21.27 -3.68 9.20
C VAL A 82 -20.59 -2.99 8.02
N ARG A 83 -21.39 -2.46 7.10
CA ARG A 83 -20.94 -1.55 6.05
C ARG A 83 -21.61 -0.21 6.29
N SER A 84 -20.83 0.74 6.79
CA SER A 84 -21.36 2.03 7.23
C SER A 84 -21.44 3.09 6.14
N ARG A 85 -20.74 2.89 5.01
CA ARG A 85 -20.88 3.66 3.76
C ARG A 85 -20.97 2.73 2.56
N ASP A 86 -21.42 3.29 1.43
CA ASP A 86 -21.63 2.54 0.20
C ASP A 86 -20.30 2.03 -0.39
N HIS A 87 -19.26 2.88 -0.33
CA HIS A 87 -17.99 2.60 -0.98
C HIS A 87 -16.78 2.63 -0.03
N TRP A 88 -15.88 1.67 -0.21
CA TRP A 88 -14.65 1.55 0.59
C TRP A 88 -13.70 2.75 0.46
N TRP A 89 -13.68 3.40 -0.70
CA TRP A 89 -12.80 4.54 -0.96
C TRP A 89 -13.17 5.76 -0.12
N GLU A 90 -14.43 5.89 0.30
CA GLU A 90 -14.86 6.97 1.19
C GLU A 90 -14.24 6.83 2.57
N HIS A 91 -14.13 5.59 3.07
CA HIS A 91 -13.43 5.30 4.31
C HIS A 91 -11.93 5.57 4.18
N LEU A 92 -11.33 5.17 3.05
CA LEU A 92 -9.91 5.42 2.80
C LEU A 92 -9.61 6.93 2.74
N TRP A 93 -10.38 7.67 1.94
CA TRP A 93 -10.22 9.10 1.78
C TRP A 93 -10.39 9.84 3.12
N TYR A 94 -11.46 9.52 3.87
CA TYR A 94 -11.68 10.14 5.17
C TYR A 94 -10.55 9.81 6.15
N GLY A 95 -10.14 8.55 6.26
CA GLY A 95 -9.05 8.13 7.15
C GLY A 95 -7.70 8.79 6.84
N VAL A 96 -7.39 9.03 5.56
CA VAL A 96 -6.14 9.69 5.14
C VAL A 96 -6.19 11.21 5.33
N THR A 97 -7.37 11.83 5.19
CA THR A 97 -7.52 13.29 5.25
C THR A 97 -7.86 13.82 6.65
N HIS A 98 -8.50 13.02 7.50
CA HIS A 98 -9.00 13.42 8.83
C HIS A 98 -8.18 12.75 9.95
N VAL A 99 -6.88 13.01 9.95
CA VAL A 99 -5.93 12.46 10.94
C VAL A 99 -5.94 13.19 12.29
N LYS A 100 -6.64 14.32 12.39
CA LYS A 100 -6.80 15.07 13.64
C LYS A 100 -8.19 14.78 14.23
N PRO A 101 -8.29 14.58 15.55
CA PRO A 101 -9.60 14.49 16.20
C PRO A 101 -10.38 15.79 15.99
N GLU A 102 -11.68 15.66 15.74
CA GLU A 102 -12.57 16.83 15.66
C GLU A 102 -12.58 17.53 17.03
N PRO A 103 -12.46 18.87 17.05
CA PRO A 103 -12.55 19.61 18.30
C PRO A 103 -13.94 19.40 18.91
N PRO A 104 -14.03 19.30 20.25
CA PRO A 104 -15.32 19.12 20.90
C PRO A 104 -16.27 20.26 20.52
N PRO A 105 -17.60 19.98 20.46
CA PRO A 105 -18.58 21.01 20.16
C PRO A 105 -18.42 22.17 21.14
N LYS A 106 -18.39 23.40 20.62
CA LYS A 106 -18.33 24.59 21.48
C LYS A 106 -19.56 24.57 22.38
N PRO A 107 -19.41 24.73 23.71
CA PRO A 107 -20.57 24.82 24.59
C PRO A 107 -21.48 25.95 24.08
N GLY A 108 -22.74 25.59 23.79
CA GLY A 108 -23.75 26.53 23.36
C GLY A 108 -23.88 27.64 24.39
N ARG A 109 -23.92 28.88 23.92
CA ARG A 109 -24.10 30.06 24.76
C ARG A 109 -25.58 30.20 25.13
#